data_AF-A0A934C089-F1
#
_entry.id   AF-A0A934C089-F1
#
_cell.length_a   1.000
_cell.length_b   1.000
_cell.length_c   1.000
_cell.angle_alpha   90.00
_cell.angle_beta   90.00
_cell.angle_gamma   90.00
#
_symmetry.space_group_name_H-M   'P 1'
#
loop_
_entity.id
_entity.type
_entity.pdbx_description
1 polymer ?
#
loop_
_entity_poly.entity_id
_entity_poly.type
_entity_poly.pdbx_seq_one_letter_code
_entity_poly.pdbx_strand_id
1 'polypeptide(L)'
;MITKSLRALAVLALFSLSMGKVFGHATSIGYENAGTPGSVSIWLGTYNHGGHHTEGSMNLVGVNGNPYASTTLAFNMLVNAKPLGLVDGVTNFFVDGSNYGGPLVSSPTSLGSLAPTHWQGVTFSGLSAGDYQFTWVPAPSPTAEWSPLSPSMNGVFTLQAEVVNGVSDSSSTFILAGLASLLLARFGSLTAKRKS
;
A
#
# COMPACT_ATOMS: atom_id res chain seq x y z
N MET A 1 28.13 -39.07 -25.09
CA MET A 1 28.31 -37.87 -24.23
C MET A 1 26.92 -37.42 -23.82
N ILE A 2 26.60 -37.37 -22.52
CA ILE A 2 25.24 -37.05 -22.02
C ILE A 2 25.38 -36.07 -20.86
N THR A 3 24.80 -34.87 -21.01
CA THR A 3 24.82 -33.81 -20.01
C THR A 3 23.79 -34.09 -18.90
N LYS A 4 24.26 -34.33 -17.67
CA LYS A 4 23.39 -34.45 -16.50
C LYS A 4 23.02 -33.05 -15.99
N SER A 5 21.83 -32.57 -16.35
CA SER A 5 21.24 -31.35 -15.79
C SER A 5 21.04 -31.50 -14.27
N LEU A 6 21.63 -30.61 -13.48
CA LEU A 6 21.40 -30.57 -12.03
C LEU A 6 19.92 -30.24 -11.75
N ARG A 7 19.29 -31.01 -10.84
CA ARG A 7 18.04 -30.60 -10.18
C ARG A 7 18.40 -30.04 -8.82
N ALA A 8 18.38 -28.71 -8.69
CA ALA A 8 18.54 -28.07 -7.39
C ALA A 8 17.31 -28.35 -6.52
N LEU A 9 17.53 -28.88 -5.30
CA LEU A 9 16.45 -29.21 -4.37
C LEU A 9 16.21 -28.00 -3.44
N ALA A 10 15.26 -27.14 -3.80
CA ALA A 10 14.89 -25.99 -2.99
C ALA A 10 14.10 -26.43 -1.75
N VAL A 11 14.79 -26.57 -0.61
CA VAL A 11 14.16 -26.86 0.69
C VAL A 11 13.58 -25.57 1.26
N LEU A 12 12.31 -25.30 0.96
CA LEU A 12 11.57 -24.18 1.53
C LEU A 12 11.17 -24.49 2.98
N ALA A 13 12.06 -24.21 3.93
CA ALA A 13 11.80 -24.37 5.35
C ALA A 13 10.88 -23.26 5.86
N LEU A 14 9.56 -23.49 5.87
CA LEU A 14 8.61 -22.65 6.61
C LEU A 14 8.87 -22.81 8.11
N PHE A 15 9.70 -21.93 8.67
CA PHE A 15 9.84 -21.76 10.11
C PHE A 15 8.61 -21.04 10.67
N SER A 16 7.50 -21.78 10.81
CA SER A 16 6.28 -21.33 11.48
C SER A 16 6.50 -21.27 13.00
N LEU A 17 7.36 -20.35 13.44
CA LEU A 17 7.58 -20.06 14.86
C LEU A 17 6.30 -19.44 15.43
N SER A 18 5.70 -20.13 16.40
CA SER A 18 4.61 -19.60 17.20
C SER A 18 5.13 -18.51 18.14
N MET A 19 5.35 -17.31 17.61
CA MET A 19 5.62 -16.13 18.43
C MET A 19 4.45 -15.94 19.38
N GLY A 20 4.74 -15.83 20.68
CA GLY A 20 3.73 -15.45 21.67
C GLY A 20 3.17 -14.07 21.34
N LYS A 21 1.91 -13.79 21.74
CA LYS A 21 1.28 -12.47 21.55
C LYS A 21 1.97 -11.41 22.41
N VAL A 22 3.10 -10.89 21.92
CA VAL A 22 3.43 -9.47 22.11
C VAL A 22 2.28 -8.70 21.47
N PHE A 23 1.68 -7.77 22.21
CA PHE A 23 0.68 -6.87 21.63
C PHE A 23 1.44 -5.83 20.82
N GLY A 24 1.47 -6.00 19.49
CA GLY A 24 2.14 -5.07 18.60
C GLY A 24 1.41 -3.73 18.53
N HIS A 25 2.13 -2.62 18.38
CA HIS A 25 1.54 -1.28 18.32
C HIS A 25 1.42 -0.72 16.90
N ALA A 26 2.07 -1.36 15.92
CA ALA A 26 1.85 -1.04 14.51
C ALA A 26 0.41 -1.43 14.11
N THR A 27 -0.43 -0.43 13.83
CA THR A 27 -1.85 -0.57 13.48
C THR A 27 -2.16 -0.20 12.03
N SER A 28 -1.17 0.23 11.25
CA SER A 28 -1.33 0.60 9.84
C SER A 28 -0.13 0.15 9.00
N ILE A 29 -0.39 -0.23 7.75
CA ILE A 29 0.65 -0.48 6.75
C ILE A 29 0.20 0.10 5.41
N GLY A 30 1.14 0.68 4.67
CA GLY A 30 0.84 1.30 3.39
C GLY A 30 2.06 1.54 2.52
N TYR A 31 1.82 2.08 1.33
CA TYR A 31 2.85 2.39 0.35
C TYR A 31 2.52 3.65 -0.48
N GLU A 32 3.55 4.35 -0.96
CA GLU A 32 3.40 5.55 -1.79
C GLU A 32 4.54 5.67 -2.82
N ASN A 33 4.35 6.46 -3.88
CA ASN A 33 5.44 6.74 -4.81
C ASN A 33 6.55 7.54 -4.13
N ALA A 34 7.81 7.10 -4.26
CA ALA A 34 8.96 7.75 -3.63
C ALA A 34 9.58 8.87 -4.51
N GLY A 35 8.77 9.54 -5.33
CA GLY A 35 9.17 10.66 -6.20
C GLY A 35 9.75 10.28 -7.57
N THR A 36 9.88 9.00 -7.89
CA THR A 36 10.35 8.52 -9.20
C THR A 36 9.63 7.24 -9.65
N PRO A 37 9.52 6.98 -10.98
CA PRO A 37 8.97 5.73 -11.49
C PRO A 37 9.79 4.51 -11.05
N GLY A 38 9.10 3.44 -10.65
CA GLY A 38 9.70 2.22 -10.13
C GLY A 38 10.27 2.35 -8.71
N SER A 39 9.97 3.43 -7.99
CA SER A 39 10.44 3.71 -6.64
C SER A 39 9.24 3.91 -5.70
N VAL A 40 9.14 3.11 -4.64
CA VAL A 40 7.99 3.08 -3.72
C VAL A 40 8.48 3.04 -2.28
N SER A 41 7.97 3.94 -1.44
CA SER A 41 8.18 3.92 0.00
C SER A 41 7.11 3.04 0.65
N ILE A 42 7.53 2.05 1.42
CA ILE A 42 6.64 1.24 2.26
C ILE A 42 6.72 1.78 3.69
N TRP A 43 5.56 1.96 4.30
CA TRP A 43 5.37 2.61 5.58
C TRP A 43 4.63 1.70 6.57
N LEU A 44 5.06 1.73 7.82
CA LEU A 44 4.43 1.07 8.96
C LEU A 44 4.06 2.14 9.99
N GLY A 45 2.79 2.18 10.41
CA GLY A 45 2.24 3.20 11.31
C GLY A 45 1.87 2.64 12.68
N THR A 46 2.33 3.27 13.75
CA THR A 46 2.00 3.01 15.16
C THR A 46 1.25 4.20 15.77
N TYR A 47 0.46 3.96 16.82
CA TYR A 47 -0.15 5.02 17.62
C TYR A 47 0.89 5.72 18.52
N ASN A 48 0.48 6.63 19.40
CA ASN A 48 1.41 7.26 20.32
C ASN A 48 1.71 6.36 21.53
N HIS A 49 2.70 5.48 21.41
CA HIS A 49 3.24 4.69 22.51
C HIS A 49 4.78 4.82 22.59
N GLY A 50 5.36 4.62 23.78
CA GLY A 50 6.80 4.44 23.94
C GLY A 50 7.67 5.61 23.47
N GLY A 51 8.76 5.28 22.77
CA GLY A 51 9.76 6.23 22.27
C GLY A 51 10.12 5.96 20.81
N HIS A 52 9.81 6.92 19.94
CA HIS A 52 9.82 6.75 18.49
C HIS A 52 11.24 6.79 17.90
N HIS A 53 11.65 5.68 17.29
CA HIS A 53 12.91 5.48 16.57
C HIS A 53 12.70 4.40 15.51
N THR A 54 13.48 4.37 14.44
CA THR A 54 13.37 3.30 13.42
C THR A 54 13.89 1.97 13.94
N GLU A 55 13.17 0.88 13.70
CA GLU A 55 13.47 -0.44 14.24
C GLU A 55 13.08 -1.58 13.28
N GLY A 56 14.00 -2.53 13.08
CA GLY A 56 13.81 -3.68 12.21
C GLY A 56 13.99 -3.37 10.73
N SER A 57 13.34 -4.14 9.88
CA SER A 57 13.44 -4.02 8.42
C SER A 57 12.16 -4.50 7.73
N MET A 58 11.96 -4.08 6.48
CA MET A 58 10.96 -4.67 5.59
C MET A 58 11.66 -5.64 4.64
N ASN A 59 11.12 -6.85 4.48
CA ASN A 59 11.41 -7.70 3.33
C ASN A 59 10.28 -7.55 2.30
N LEU A 60 10.67 -7.38 1.04
CA LEU A 60 9.78 -7.26 -0.10
C LEU A 60 10.16 -8.31 -1.15
N VAL A 61 9.19 -9.08 -1.63
CA VAL A 61 9.38 -10.06 -2.72
C VAL A 61 8.19 -10.05 -3.66
N GLY A 62 8.45 -10.15 -4.97
CA GLY A 62 7.41 -10.28 -5.98
C GLY A 62 6.72 -11.64 -5.89
N VAL A 63 5.39 -11.66 -6.03
CA VAL A 63 4.58 -12.88 -6.01
C VAL A 63 3.60 -12.90 -7.19
N ASN A 64 2.85 -13.99 -7.34
CA ASN A 64 1.82 -14.17 -8.39
C ASN A 64 2.27 -13.89 -9.84
N GLY A 65 3.58 -14.02 -10.11
CA GLY A 65 4.20 -13.76 -11.42
C GLY A 65 5.08 -12.51 -11.48
N ASN A 66 5.07 -11.64 -10.47
CA ASN A 66 6.02 -10.54 -10.35
C ASN A 66 7.43 -11.09 -10.05
N PRO A 67 8.47 -10.77 -10.84
CA PRO A 67 9.80 -11.39 -10.72
C PRO A 67 10.74 -10.70 -9.72
N TYR A 68 10.26 -9.74 -8.91
CA TYR A 68 11.12 -8.99 -7.99
C TYR A 68 11.76 -9.87 -6.91
N ALA A 69 13.10 -9.86 -6.86
CA ALA A 69 13.86 -10.69 -5.94
C ALA A 69 13.62 -10.28 -4.47
N SER A 70 13.60 -11.27 -3.57
CA SER A 70 13.43 -11.02 -2.13
C SER A 70 14.55 -10.11 -1.61
N THR A 71 14.16 -8.91 -1.18
CA THR A 71 15.05 -7.82 -0.82
C THR A 71 14.68 -7.31 0.56
N THR A 72 15.63 -7.29 1.50
CA THR A 72 15.41 -6.76 2.86
C THR A 72 16.15 -5.44 3.03
N LEU A 73 15.43 -4.40 3.47
CA LEU A 73 15.99 -3.07 3.74
C LEU A 73 15.57 -2.62 5.15
N ALA A 74 16.53 -2.08 5.92
CA ALA A 74 16.28 -1.52 7.25
C ALA A 74 15.46 -0.23 7.16
N PHE A 75 14.55 -0.01 8.12
CA PHE A 75 13.81 1.25 8.20
C PHE A 75 14.76 2.41 8.48
N ASN A 76 14.66 3.46 7.66
CA ASN A 76 15.56 4.61 7.67
C ASN A 76 14.84 5.96 7.63
N MET A 77 13.51 5.96 7.51
CA MET A 77 12.66 7.15 7.63
C MET A 77 11.78 7.03 8.88
N LEU A 78 11.58 8.15 9.58
CA LEU A 78 10.69 8.28 10.73
C LEU A 78 9.96 9.63 10.65
N VAL A 79 8.62 9.62 10.75
CA VAL A 79 7.80 10.85 10.73
C VAL A 79 6.65 10.78 11.74
N ASN A 80 6.28 11.95 12.29
CA ASN A 80 5.26 12.08 13.35
C ASN A 80 3.90 12.56 12.78
N ALA A 81 3.62 12.21 11.52
CA ALA A 81 2.39 12.49 10.80
C ALA A 81 2.23 11.47 9.67
N LYS A 82 1.01 11.23 9.17
CA LYS A 82 0.80 10.31 8.04
C LYS A 82 1.52 10.84 6.78
N PRO A 83 2.37 10.03 6.11
CA PRO A 83 2.96 10.38 4.81
C PRO A 83 1.90 10.77 3.77
N LEU A 84 2.19 11.77 2.93
CA LEU A 84 1.16 12.48 2.17
C LEU A 84 0.58 11.69 0.98
N GLY A 85 1.28 10.68 0.47
CA GLY A 85 0.82 9.77 -0.58
C GLY A 85 0.07 8.54 -0.05
N LEU A 86 -0.08 8.38 1.26
CA LEU A 86 -0.88 7.31 1.87
C LEU A 86 -2.38 7.62 1.80
N VAL A 87 -3.05 7.05 0.80
CA VAL A 87 -4.49 7.18 0.58
C VAL A 87 -5.22 6.04 1.29
N ASP A 88 -6.05 6.40 2.27
CA ASP A 88 -6.74 5.45 3.14
C ASP A 88 -7.72 4.58 2.34
N GLY A 89 -7.55 3.26 2.41
CA GLY A 89 -8.32 2.28 1.66
C GLY A 89 -7.86 2.02 0.21
N VAL A 90 -6.86 2.75 -0.29
CA VAL A 90 -6.29 2.54 -1.64
C VAL A 90 -4.83 2.12 -1.57
N THR A 91 -4.03 2.79 -0.73
CA THR A 91 -2.61 2.50 -0.52
C THR A 91 -2.21 2.45 0.96
N ASN A 92 -3.12 2.76 1.88
CA ASN A 92 -2.92 2.65 3.32
C ASN A 92 -4.07 1.87 3.97
N PHE A 93 -3.71 0.86 4.76
CA PHE A 93 -4.61 -0.16 5.29
C PHE A 93 -4.38 -0.34 6.78
N PHE A 94 -5.47 -0.41 7.53
CA PHE A 94 -5.48 -0.41 8.98
C PHE A 94 -5.86 -1.77 9.54
N VAL A 95 -5.41 -2.07 10.76
CA VAL A 95 -5.92 -3.22 11.51
C VAL A 95 -7.36 -2.95 11.96
N ASP A 96 -8.26 -3.93 11.87
CA ASP A 96 -9.59 -3.80 12.47
C ASP A 96 -9.51 -3.88 14.00
N GLY A 97 -9.91 -2.80 14.67
CA GLY A 97 -10.05 -2.77 16.14
C GLY A 97 -11.03 -3.78 16.71
N SER A 98 -11.96 -4.27 15.89
CA SER A 98 -12.93 -5.33 16.25
C SER A 98 -12.36 -6.74 16.11
N ASN A 99 -11.33 -6.92 15.28
CA ASN A 99 -10.75 -8.23 14.96
C ASN A 99 -9.29 -8.11 14.48
N TYR A 100 -8.35 -8.03 15.43
CA TYR A 100 -6.91 -7.98 15.13
C TYR A 100 -6.38 -9.17 14.30
N GLY A 101 -7.08 -10.31 14.29
CA GLY A 101 -6.74 -11.48 13.46
C GLY A 101 -7.44 -11.52 12.09
N GLY A 102 -8.24 -10.51 11.76
CA GLY A 102 -8.98 -10.39 10.50
C GLY A 102 -8.19 -9.70 9.38
N PRO A 103 -8.81 -9.56 8.20
CA PRO A 103 -8.25 -8.76 7.12
C PRO A 103 -8.12 -7.29 7.52
N LEU A 104 -7.20 -6.58 6.86
CA LEU A 104 -7.05 -5.13 7.05
C LEU A 104 -8.26 -4.38 6.48
N VAL A 105 -8.58 -3.23 7.08
CA VAL A 105 -9.71 -2.36 6.74
C VAL A 105 -9.23 -1.03 6.14
N SER A 106 -10.11 -0.39 5.38
CA SER A 106 -9.83 0.85 4.63
C SER A 106 -9.87 2.13 5.47
N SER A 107 -10.20 2.05 6.77
CA SER A 107 -10.43 3.21 7.64
C SER A 107 -9.95 2.93 9.07
N PRO A 108 -9.33 3.91 9.76
CA PRO A 108 -8.92 3.75 11.16
C PRO A 108 -10.08 3.86 12.16
N THR A 109 -11.33 3.95 11.69
CA THR A 109 -12.50 4.26 12.54
C THR A 109 -12.76 3.22 13.64
N SER A 110 -12.36 1.95 13.47
CA SER A 110 -12.45 0.93 14.53
C SER A 110 -11.29 0.98 15.55
N LEU A 111 -10.20 1.69 15.26
CA LEU A 111 -9.02 1.75 16.16
C LEU A 111 -9.16 2.77 17.29
N GLY A 112 -9.97 3.83 17.12
CA GLY A 112 -10.13 4.88 18.12
C GLY A 112 -8.79 5.54 18.50
N SER A 113 -8.37 5.39 19.77
CA SER A 113 -7.08 5.89 20.26
C SER A 113 -5.85 5.12 19.76
N LEU A 114 -6.05 3.98 19.07
CA LEU A 114 -4.98 3.18 18.45
C LEU A 114 -4.73 3.55 16.98
N ALA A 115 -5.34 4.63 16.49
CA ALA A 115 -5.06 5.17 15.16
C ALA A 115 -3.60 5.64 15.04
N PRO A 116 -2.93 5.42 13.89
CA PRO A 116 -1.51 5.68 13.74
C PRO A 116 -1.17 7.18 13.75
N THR A 117 -0.18 7.56 14.55
CA THR A 117 0.35 8.94 14.64
C THR A 117 1.84 9.02 14.30
N HIS A 118 2.59 7.93 14.44
CA HIS A 118 4.01 7.84 14.12
C HIS A 118 4.23 6.76 13.06
N TRP A 119 5.16 7.00 12.14
CA TRP A 119 5.38 6.14 10.99
C TRP A 119 6.87 5.94 10.75
N GLN A 120 7.28 4.69 10.58
CA GLN A 120 8.60 4.36 10.03
C GLN A 120 8.48 3.85 8.60
N GLY A 121 9.49 4.12 7.78
CA GLY A 121 9.45 3.79 6.36
C GLY A 121 10.80 3.44 5.76
N VAL A 122 10.73 2.81 4.59
CA VAL A 122 11.88 2.46 3.77
C VAL A 122 11.49 2.44 2.30
N THR A 123 12.40 2.85 1.42
CA THR A 123 12.15 2.96 -0.03
C THR A 123 12.79 1.80 -0.78
N PHE A 124 11.98 1.12 -1.60
CA PHE A 124 12.41 0.11 -2.56
C PHE A 124 12.41 0.68 -3.97
N SER A 125 13.34 0.22 -4.81
CA SER A 125 13.48 0.65 -6.20
C SER A 125 13.55 -0.54 -7.16
N GLY A 126 13.36 -0.29 -8.46
CA GLY A 126 13.28 -1.32 -9.49
C GLY A 126 11.93 -2.07 -9.51
N LEU A 127 10.88 -1.45 -8.99
CA LEU A 127 9.55 -2.04 -8.87
C LEU A 127 8.73 -1.90 -10.16
N SER A 128 7.75 -2.79 -10.32
CA SER A 128 6.75 -2.77 -11.38
C SER A 128 5.36 -2.91 -10.77
N ALA A 129 4.29 -2.67 -11.54
CA ALA A 129 2.95 -2.96 -11.08
C ALA A 129 2.75 -4.48 -10.85
N GLY A 130 1.88 -4.84 -9.91
CA GLY A 130 1.55 -6.24 -9.59
C GLY A 130 1.75 -6.59 -8.12
N ASP A 131 1.71 -7.89 -7.81
CA ASP A 131 1.62 -8.35 -6.42
C ASP A 131 2.98 -8.54 -5.75
N TYR A 132 3.06 -8.12 -4.49
CA TYR A 132 4.23 -8.23 -3.63
C TYR A 132 3.85 -8.75 -2.25
N GLN A 133 4.61 -9.70 -1.71
CA GLN A 133 4.52 -10.06 -0.29
C GLN A 133 5.37 -9.07 0.52
N PHE A 134 4.73 -8.37 1.45
CA PHE A 134 5.40 -7.52 2.45
C PHE A 134 5.64 -8.36 3.70
N THR A 135 6.80 -8.24 4.35
CA THR A 135 7.08 -8.89 5.64
C THR A 135 7.91 -7.98 6.52
N TRP A 136 7.35 -7.53 7.65
CA TRP A 136 8.13 -6.91 8.72
C TRP A 136 9.06 -7.95 9.36
N VAL A 137 10.34 -7.60 9.44
CA VAL A 137 11.40 -8.42 10.03
C VAL A 137 11.94 -7.69 11.28
N PRO A 138 11.79 -8.27 12.48
CA PRO A 138 12.18 -7.62 13.74
C PRO A 138 13.69 -7.33 13.81
N ALA A 139 14.07 -6.33 14.60
CA ALA A 139 15.43 -6.21 15.10
C ALA A 139 15.79 -7.38 16.05
N PRO A 140 17.07 -7.64 16.35
CA PRO A 140 17.47 -8.74 17.24
C PRO A 140 16.89 -8.67 18.66
N SER A 141 16.58 -7.47 19.14
CA SER A 141 15.92 -7.19 20.43
C SER A 141 14.81 -6.15 20.19
N PRO A 142 13.65 -6.55 19.66
CA PRO A 142 12.65 -5.60 19.18
C PRO A 142 11.79 -5.04 20.31
N THR A 143 11.30 -3.82 20.15
CA THR A 143 10.22 -3.27 20.98
C THR A 143 8.86 -3.72 20.46
N ALA A 144 7.81 -3.52 21.25
CA ALA A 144 6.43 -3.74 20.80
C ALA A 144 5.98 -2.69 19.75
N GLU A 145 6.70 -1.57 19.62
CA GLU A 145 6.25 -0.35 18.94
C GLU A 145 5.98 -0.58 17.45
N TRP A 146 6.88 -1.32 16.79
CA TRP A 146 6.78 -1.62 15.37
C TRP A 146 6.40 -3.06 15.08
N SER A 147 6.15 -3.86 16.12
CA SER A 147 5.58 -5.19 15.94
C SER A 147 4.16 -5.06 15.38
N PRO A 148 3.81 -5.78 14.29
CA PRO A 148 2.46 -5.76 13.74
C PRO A 148 1.40 -6.21 14.75
N LEU A 149 0.33 -5.42 14.94
CA LEU A 149 -0.83 -5.84 15.74
C LEU A 149 -1.64 -6.95 15.04
N SER A 150 -1.60 -7.00 13.71
CA SER A 150 -2.25 -8.03 12.90
C SER A 150 -1.25 -8.81 12.04
N PRO A 151 -1.36 -10.15 11.93
CA PRO A 151 -0.55 -10.92 11.00
C PRO A 151 -0.83 -10.55 9.53
N SER A 152 -2.01 -10.01 9.20
CA SER A 152 -2.36 -9.58 7.84
C SER A 152 -1.59 -8.37 7.33
N MET A 153 -0.80 -7.70 8.19
CA MET A 153 0.18 -6.69 7.76
C MET A 153 1.39 -7.32 7.09
N ASN A 154 1.73 -8.57 7.43
CA ASN A 154 2.66 -9.41 6.67
C ASN A 154 1.90 -10.10 5.52
N GLY A 155 1.27 -9.30 4.67
CA GLY A 155 0.36 -9.74 3.60
C GLY A 155 0.88 -9.55 2.18
N VAL A 156 0.08 -9.99 1.22
CA VAL A 156 0.27 -9.67 -0.21
C VAL A 156 -0.47 -8.38 -0.54
N PHE A 157 0.22 -7.44 -1.18
CA PHE A 157 -0.31 -6.16 -1.62
C PHE A 157 -0.06 -5.96 -3.12
N THR A 158 -1.08 -5.49 -3.85
CA THR A 158 -0.98 -5.19 -5.29
C THR A 158 -0.52 -3.75 -5.48
N LEU A 159 0.74 -3.55 -5.88
CA LEU A 159 1.23 -2.23 -6.26
C LEU A 159 0.59 -1.80 -7.59
N GLN A 160 -0.24 -0.77 -7.54
CA GLN A 160 -0.93 -0.18 -8.68
C GLN A 160 0.06 0.55 -9.61
N ALA A 161 -0.22 0.55 -10.92
CA ALA A 161 0.69 1.14 -11.92
C ALA A 161 0.82 2.66 -11.77
N GLU A 162 -0.26 3.29 -11.32
CA GLU A 162 -0.41 4.70 -10.98
C GLU A 162 0.62 5.08 -9.90
N VAL A 163 0.64 4.32 -8.80
CA VAL A 163 1.56 4.49 -7.67
C VAL A 163 3.00 4.16 -8.04
N VAL A 164 3.24 3.09 -8.80
CA VAL A 164 4.60 2.70 -9.19
C VAL A 164 5.22 3.71 -10.17
N ASN A 165 4.44 4.28 -11.09
CA ASN A 165 4.93 5.26 -12.05
C ASN A 165 4.89 6.72 -11.56
N GLY A 166 4.29 6.98 -10.39
CA GLY A 166 4.12 8.34 -9.84
C GLY A 166 3.05 9.17 -10.56
N VAL A 167 2.13 8.52 -11.29
CA VAL A 167 0.97 9.17 -11.90
C VAL A 167 -0.15 9.20 -10.86
N SER A 168 -0.35 10.34 -10.22
CA SER A 168 -1.46 10.55 -9.30
C SER A 168 -2.79 10.44 -10.06
N ASP A 169 -3.58 9.40 -9.75
CA ASP A 169 -4.95 9.33 -10.28
C ASP A 169 -5.75 10.53 -9.78
N SER A 170 -6.36 11.27 -10.71
CA SER A 170 -6.98 12.57 -10.45
C SER A 170 -8.42 12.43 -9.93
N SER A 171 -8.68 11.39 -9.13
CA SER A 171 -9.98 11.05 -8.53
C SER A 171 -10.37 11.98 -7.36
N SER A 172 -10.20 13.29 -7.56
CA SER A 172 -10.76 14.38 -6.76
C SER A 172 -10.88 15.68 -7.56
N THR A 173 -11.28 15.59 -8.84
CA THR A 173 -11.61 16.78 -9.64
C THR A 173 -13.01 16.68 -10.26
N PHE A 174 -14.02 17.12 -9.50
CA PHE A 174 -15.33 17.50 -10.06
C PHE A 174 -15.18 18.78 -10.90
N ILE A 175 -14.55 18.68 -12.08
CA ILE A 175 -14.66 19.72 -13.09
C ILE A 175 -16.07 19.65 -13.65
N LEU A 176 -16.97 20.46 -13.08
CA LEU A 176 -18.28 20.74 -13.67
C LEU A 176 -18.08 21.57 -14.93
N ALA A 177 -17.60 20.93 -16.00
CA ALA A 177 -17.37 21.53 -17.30
C ALA A 177 -18.71 21.94 -17.90
N GLY A 178 -19.10 23.21 -17.67
CA GLY A 178 -20.37 23.75 -18.12
C GLY A 178 -20.52 23.62 -19.63
N LEU A 179 -21.50 22.84 -20.08
CA LEU A 179 -21.85 22.61 -21.49
C LEU A 179 -22.52 23.85 -22.12
N ALA A 180 -21.82 24.98 -22.08
CA ALA A 180 -22.26 26.28 -22.60
C ALA A 180 -22.03 26.42 -24.12
N SER A 181 -22.38 25.40 -24.91
CA SER A 181 -22.29 25.44 -26.38
C SER A 181 -23.12 24.34 -27.08
N LEU A 182 -24.43 24.56 -27.26
CA LEU A 182 -25.11 24.35 -28.56
C LEU A 182 -26.56 24.89 -28.56
N LEU A 183 -26.80 26.11 -29.06
CA LEU A 183 -28.16 26.54 -29.43
C LEU A 183 -28.18 27.66 -30.50
N LEU A 184 -27.67 27.36 -31.70
CA LEU A 184 -27.81 28.22 -32.87
C LEU A 184 -28.98 27.75 -33.75
N ALA A 185 -30.21 28.07 -33.34
CA ALA A 185 -31.42 27.72 -34.07
C ALA A 185 -31.57 28.56 -35.36
N ARG A 186 -31.01 28.09 -36.48
CA ARG A 186 -31.32 28.62 -37.82
C ARG A 186 -32.75 28.24 -38.20
N PHE A 187 -33.66 29.22 -38.23
CA PHE A 187 -35.01 29.04 -38.77
C PHE A 187 -35.10 29.35 -40.27
N GLY A 188 -35.83 28.49 -41.00
CA GLY A 188 -36.02 28.52 -42.45
C GLY A 188 -35.67 27.15 -43.07
N SER A 189 -36.58 26.43 -43.77
CA SER A 189 -37.95 26.76 -44.20
C SER A 189 -38.77 25.44 -44.34
N LEU A 190 -39.84 25.20 -45.11
CA LEU A 190 -40.43 25.88 -46.29
C LEU A 190 -41.95 25.54 -46.43
N THR A 191 -42.76 26.56 -46.72
CA THR A 191 -44.10 26.58 -47.38
C THR A 191 -44.92 25.28 -47.56
N ALA A 192 -46.15 25.24 -47.02
CA ALA A 192 -47.42 24.81 -47.69
C ALA A 192 -48.64 24.77 -46.72
N LYS A 193 -49.93 24.75 -47.10
CA LYS A 193 -50.71 25.34 -48.23
C LYS A 193 -52.22 24.99 -48.08
N ARG A 194 -53.11 26.00 -48.08
CA ARG A 194 -54.57 25.96 -48.42
C ARG A 194 -55.62 25.44 -47.41
N LYS A 195 -56.84 25.97 -47.66
CA LYS A 195 -58.19 25.69 -47.10
C LYS A 195 -58.47 26.28 -45.70
N SER A 196 -59.65 26.85 -45.44
CA SER A 196 -60.81 27.15 -46.34
C SER A 196 -61.09 28.66 -46.37
#